data_AF-A0A7C4RDS5-F1
#
_entry.id   AF-A0A7C4RDS5-F1
#
_cell.length_a   1.000
_cell.length_b   1.000
_cell.length_c   1.000
_cell.angle_alpha   90.00
_cell.angle_beta   90.00
_cell.angle_gamma   90.00
#
_symmetry.space_group_name_H-M   'P 1'
#
loop_
_entity.id
_entity.type
_entity.pdbx_description
1 polymer ?
#
loop_
_entity_poly.entity_id
_entity_poly.type
_entity_poly.pdbx_seq_one_letter_code
_entity_poly.pdbx_strand_id
1 'polypeptide(L)'
;MLTILFVICTPSETKKVLKGTFFVSDAGCSHGGFEYNAEWNATLSVSGKEGILTLELAIGLGDALKKHEYNITDFIMDSEKISMKIDGKETVLEFVKEDKIWNGQYNNHYIASWGSDAPSEEIIGKISPTTFPGLEPHFYVELRLKESP
;
A
#
# COMPACT_ATOMS: atom_id res chain seq x y z
N MET A 1 26.52 -3.82 -49.49
CA MET A 1 25.34 -3.51 -48.65
C MET A 1 25.80 -3.57 -47.21
N LEU A 2 25.84 -2.43 -46.51
CA LEU A 2 26.40 -2.32 -45.16
C LEU A 2 25.26 -2.47 -44.14
N THR A 3 25.25 -3.55 -43.38
CA THR A 3 24.24 -3.79 -42.33
C THR A 3 24.74 -3.16 -41.04
N ILE A 4 24.14 -2.03 -40.64
CA ILE A 4 24.40 -1.41 -39.34
C ILE A 4 23.59 -2.16 -38.29
N LEU A 5 24.28 -2.77 -37.34
CA LEU A 5 23.68 -3.46 -36.20
C LEU A 5 23.29 -2.40 -35.15
N PHE A 6 21.99 -2.13 -35.00
CA PHE A 6 21.49 -1.34 -33.88
C PHE A 6 21.54 -2.22 -32.62
N VAL A 7 22.48 -1.94 -31.72
CA VAL A 7 22.44 -2.45 -30.35
C VAL A 7 21.32 -1.69 -29.64
N ILE A 8 20.18 -2.35 -29.47
CA ILE A 8 19.09 -1.84 -28.65
C ILE A 8 19.55 -1.97 -27.20
N CYS A 9 20.07 -0.89 -26.64
CA CYS A 9 20.28 -0.78 -25.20
C CYS A 9 18.90 -0.57 -24.57
N THR A 10 18.27 -1.64 -24.08
CA THR A 10 17.05 -1.50 -23.27
C THR A 10 17.42 -0.74 -22.00
N PRO A 11 16.77 0.40 -21.69
CA PRO A 11 17.02 1.08 -20.44
C PRO A 11 16.74 0.09 -19.30
N SER A 12 17.72 -0.11 -18.43
CA SER A 12 17.54 -0.83 -17.17
C SER A 12 16.44 -0.10 -16.41
N GLU A 13 15.30 -0.75 -16.21
CA GLU A 13 14.24 -0.18 -15.40
C GLU A 13 14.78 0.08 -13.99
N THR A 14 14.64 1.32 -13.52
CA THR A 14 15.10 1.68 -12.19
C THR A 14 14.23 0.99 -11.16
N LYS A 15 14.83 0.11 -10.36
CA LYS A 15 14.15 -0.52 -9.22
C LYS A 15 13.81 0.57 -8.19
N LYS A 16 12.53 0.69 -7.83
CA LYS A 16 12.06 1.54 -6.72
C LYS A 16 11.70 0.66 -5.53
N VAL A 17 12.02 1.12 -4.33
CA VAL A 17 11.63 0.48 -3.07
C VAL A 17 10.98 1.52 -2.18
N LEU A 18 9.73 1.25 -1.79
CA LEU A 18 8.99 2.03 -0.82
C LEU A 18 8.77 1.19 0.43
N LYS A 19 8.77 1.84 1.59
CA LYS A 19 8.56 1.21 2.89
C LYS A 19 7.54 1.99 3.70
N GLY A 20 6.88 1.31 4.62
CA GLY A 20 5.98 1.92 5.59
C GLY A 20 5.22 0.84 6.35
N THR A 21 3.94 1.04 6.59
CA THR A 21 3.12 0.10 7.36
C THR A 21 1.78 -0.17 6.71
N PHE A 22 1.19 -1.31 7.06
CA PHE A 22 -0.18 -1.67 6.76
C PHE A 22 -0.90 -1.90 8.08
N PHE A 23 -1.89 -1.08 8.38
CA PHE A 23 -2.68 -1.15 9.61
C PHE A 23 -4.05 -1.76 9.32
N VAL A 24 -4.53 -2.59 10.24
CA VAL A 24 -5.85 -3.21 10.18
C VAL A 24 -6.54 -3.07 11.52
N SER A 25 -7.84 -2.77 11.49
CA SER A 25 -8.74 -2.73 12.63
C SER A 25 -10.08 -3.36 12.24
N ASP A 26 -10.60 -4.33 12.99
CA ASP A 26 -11.94 -4.91 12.75
C ASP A 26 -13.08 -4.01 13.25
N ALA A 27 -12.77 -2.89 13.91
CA ALA A 27 -13.75 -1.88 14.33
C ALA A 27 -14.39 -1.11 13.17
N GLY A 28 -13.88 -1.29 11.94
CA GLY A 28 -14.34 -0.57 10.76
C GLY A 28 -13.88 0.89 10.65
N CYS A 29 -13.13 1.38 11.64
CA CYS A 29 -12.44 2.68 11.65
C CYS A 29 -11.02 2.59 12.24
N SER A 30 -10.25 3.68 12.13
CA SER A 30 -8.86 3.74 12.63
C SER A 30 -8.77 3.69 14.17
N HIS A 31 -9.75 4.28 14.87
CA HIS A 31 -9.78 4.41 16.33
C HIS A 31 -11.08 3.83 16.92
N GLY A 32 -11.15 2.50 16.99
CA GLY A 32 -12.21 1.76 17.66
C GLY A 32 -12.02 1.62 19.19
N GLY A 33 -12.93 0.89 19.83
CA GLY A 33 -12.81 0.42 21.22
C GLY A 33 -11.93 -0.83 21.41
N PHE A 34 -12.47 -1.88 22.03
CA PHE A 34 -11.74 -3.10 22.42
C PHE A 34 -11.71 -4.15 21.30
N GLU A 35 -11.43 -3.76 20.07
CA GLU A 35 -11.48 -4.66 18.92
C GLU A 35 -10.07 -5.13 18.47
N TYR A 36 -10.02 -6.05 17.51
CA TYR A 36 -8.78 -6.55 16.91
C TYR A 36 -8.08 -5.46 16.10
N ASN A 37 -6.80 -5.29 16.38
CA ASN A 37 -5.92 -4.42 15.62
C ASN A 37 -4.51 -5.02 15.50
N ALA A 38 -3.91 -4.80 14.33
CA ALA A 38 -2.59 -5.27 13.99
C ALA A 38 -1.95 -4.35 12.95
N GLU A 39 -0.63 -4.31 12.95
CA GLU A 39 0.18 -3.58 11.99
C GLU A 39 1.28 -4.48 11.42
N TRP A 40 1.47 -4.40 10.11
CA TRP A 40 2.54 -5.07 9.37
C TRP A 40 3.52 -4.03 8.83
N ASN A 41 4.80 -4.37 8.80
CA ASN A 41 5.78 -3.66 7.99
C ASN A 41 5.46 -3.91 6.51
N ALA A 42 5.27 -2.83 5.75
CA ALA A 42 4.99 -2.89 4.32
C ALA A 42 6.26 -2.56 3.53
N THR A 43 6.63 -3.43 2.59
CA THR A 43 7.72 -3.18 1.63
C THR A 43 7.21 -3.39 0.21
N LEU A 44 7.20 -2.33 -0.59
CA LEU A 44 6.85 -2.35 -2.01
C LEU A 44 8.13 -2.26 -2.85
N SER A 45 8.44 -3.31 -3.60
CA SER A 45 9.57 -3.33 -4.55
C SER A 45 9.05 -3.45 -5.97
N VAL A 46 9.33 -2.45 -6.81
CA VAL A 46 8.86 -2.41 -8.22
C VAL A 46 10.02 -2.20 -9.19
N SER A 47 9.91 -2.81 -10.36
CA SER A 47 10.74 -2.61 -11.54
C SER A 47 9.80 -2.32 -12.71
N GLY A 48 9.91 -1.13 -13.29
CA GLY A 48 8.96 -0.69 -14.32
C GLY A 48 7.55 -0.55 -13.77
N LYS A 49 6.62 -1.38 -14.27
CA LYS A 49 5.20 -1.39 -13.88
C LYS A 49 4.81 -2.56 -12.97
N GLU A 50 5.75 -3.45 -12.69
CA GLU A 50 5.51 -4.69 -11.95
C GLU A 50 6.34 -4.75 -10.67
N GLY A 51 5.90 -5.54 -9.70
CA GLY A 51 6.61 -5.69 -8.45
C GLY A 51 5.92 -6.58 -7.44
N ILE A 52 6.38 -6.47 -6.20
CA ILE A 52 5.86 -7.22 -5.05
C ILE A 52 5.65 -6.27 -3.88
N LEU A 53 4.49 -6.37 -3.23
CA LEU A 53 4.23 -5.82 -1.91
C LEU A 53 4.34 -6.95 -0.88
N THR A 54 5.26 -6.81 0.07
CA THR A 54 5.41 -7.73 1.20
C THR A 54 4.90 -7.08 2.47
N LEU A 55 4.13 -7.82 3.25
CA LEU A 55 3.60 -7.43 4.56
C LEU A 55 4.14 -8.39 5.62
N GLU A 56 4.87 -7.90 6.60
CA GLU A 56 5.43 -8.72 7.68
C GLU A 56 4.85 -8.26 9.02
N LEU A 57 4.22 -9.15 9.79
CA LEU A 57 3.54 -8.77 11.04
C LEU A 57 4.54 -8.11 11.99
N ALA A 58 4.28 -6.87 12.38
CA ALA A 58 5.13 -6.11 13.28
C ALA A 58 4.58 -6.16 14.71
N ILE A 59 3.28 -5.94 14.88
CA ILE A 59 2.60 -5.90 16.18
C ILE A 59 1.10 -6.20 16.00
N GLY A 60 0.45 -6.79 17.00
CA GLY A 60 -1.00 -7.00 16.99
C GLY A 60 -1.44 -8.18 17.86
N LEU A 61 -2.76 -8.38 17.96
CA LEU A 61 -3.38 -9.50 18.69
C LEU A 61 -3.28 -10.85 17.95
N GLY A 62 -2.71 -10.87 16.76
CA GLY A 62 -2.51 -12.05 15.93
C GLY A 62 -2.22 -11.66 14.47
N ASP A 63 -2.10 -12.67 13.61
CA ASP A 63 -1.98 -12.47 12.16
C ASP A 63 -3.29 -12.84 11.47
N ALA A 64 -4.12 -11.84 11.16
CA ALA A 64 -5.35 -12.07 10.40
C ALA A 64 -5.09 -12.33 8.91
N LEU A 65 -3.90 -12.01 8.38
CA LEU A 65 -3.59 -12.21 6.98
C LEU A 65 -3.25 -13.67 6.70
N LYS A 66 -3.84 -14.21 5.64
CA LYS A 66 -3.55 -15.56 5.10
C LYS A 66 -2.48 -15.54 4.02
N LYS A 67 -2.04 -14.35 3.61
CA LYS A 67 -1.10 -14.10 2.53
C LYS A 67 -0.31 -12.83 2.83
N HIS A 68 1.00 -12.85 2.51
CA HIS A 68 1.94 -11.79 2.91
C HIS A 68 2.75 -11.23 1.76
N GLU A 69 2.67 -11.81 0.56
CA GLU A 69 3.33 -11.31 -0.65
C GLU A 69 2.32 -11.14 -1.77
N TYR A 70 2.19 -9.95 -2.31
CA TYR A 70 1.17 -9.58 -3.29
C TYR A 70 1.80 -9.13 -4.59
N ASN A 71 1.25 -9.58 -5.72
CA ASN A 71 1.73 -9.15 -7.03
C ASN A 71 1.25 -7.74 -7.33
N ILE A 72 2.17 -6.90 -7.78
CA ILE A 72 1.90 -5.54 -8.19
C ILE A 72 1.99 -5.45 -9.70
N THR A 73 0.97 -4.87 -10.31
CA THR A 73 0.95 -4.54 -11.75
C THR A 73 0.43 -3.13 -11.96
N ASP A 74 0.60 -2.60 -13.17
CA ASP A 74 0.14 -1.26 -13.56
C ASP A 74 0.63 -0.14 -12.61
N PHE A 75 1.82 -0.30 -12.02
CA PHE A 75 2.39 0.68 -11.12
C PHE A 75 2.70 2.00 -11.83
N ILE A 76 2.17 3.10 -11.29
CA ILE A 76 2.40 4.48 -11.70
C ILE A 76 2.54 5.31 -10.43
N MET A 77 3.56 6.16 -10.39
CA MET A 77 3.83 7.04 -9.26
C MET A 77 4.22 8.43 -9.77
N ASP A 78 3.58 9.44 -9.21
CA ASP A 78 3.94 10.85 -9.35
C ASP A 78 4.05 11.48 -7.95
N SER A 79 4.17 12.82 -7.87
CA SER A 79 4.32 13.52 -6.60
C SER A 79 3.03 13.60 -5.75
N GLU A 80 1.88 13.28 -6.33
CA GLU A 80 0.57 13.40 -5.70
C GLU A 80 -0.02 12.05 -5.34
N LYS A 81 0.33 10.98 -6.06
CA LYS A 81 -0.23 9.64 -5.82
C LYS A 81 0.62 8.48 -6.33
N ILE A 82 0.26 7.30 -5.83
CA ILE A 82 0.61 6.00 -6.39
C ILE A 82 -0.67 5.32 -6.86
N SER A 83 -0.70 4.86 -8.10
CA SER A 83 -1.76 4.01 -8.65
C SER A 83 -1.18 2.67 -9.06
N MET A 84 -1.81 1.58 -8.65
CA MET A 84 -1.38 0.22 -8.97
C MET A 84 -2.55 -0.78 -8.85
N LYS A 85 -2.29 -2.03 -9.22
CA LYS A 85 -3.13 -3.16 -8.86
C LYS A 85 -2.38 -4.08 -7.91
N ILE A 86 -3.01 -4.42 -6.80
CA ILE A 86 -2.55 -5.45 -5.86
C ILE A 86 -3.36 -6.71 -6.17
N ASP A 87 -2.70 -7.76 -6.67
CA ASP A 87 -3.34 -8.99 -7.16
C ASP A 87 -4.54 -8.73 -8.09
N GLY A 88 -4.39 -7.76 -8.98
CA GLY A 88 -5.44 -7.38 -9.94
C GLY A 88 -6.51 -6.42 -9.41
N LYS A 89 -6.53 -6.11 -8.10
CA LYS A 89 -7.46 -5.14 -7.52
C LYS A 89 -6.85 -3.74 -7.49
N GLU A 90 -7.56 -2.79 -8.06
CA GLU A 90 -7.12 -1.39 -8.13
C GLU A 90 -6.93 -0.80 -6.74
N THR A 91 -5.78 -0.15 -6.54
CA THR A 91 -5.39 0.53 -5.31
C THR A 91 -4.76 1.88 -5.67
N VAL A 92 -5.18 2.94 -5.00
CA VAL A 92 -4.69 4.31 -5.20
C VAL A 92 -4.33 4.89 -3.85
N LEU A 93 -3.06 5.26 -3.66
CA LEU A 93 -2.58 5.94 -2.46
C LEU A 93 -2.37 7.41 -2.80
N GLU A 94 -2.89 8.31 -1.98
CA GLU A 94 -2.73 9.75 -2.14
C GLU A 94 -1.60 10.27 -1.25
N PHE A 95 -0.85 11.25 -1.72
CA PHE A 95 0.22 11.87 -0.95
C PHE A 95 -0.36 12.76 0.14
N VAL A 96 -0.17 12.34 1.39
CA VAL A 96 -0.60 13.04 2.60
C VAL A 96 0.57 13.84 3.16
N LYS A 97 0.53 15.15 2.97
CA LYS A 97 1.53 16.07 3.51
C LYS A 97 1.46 16.16 5.03
N GLU A 98 0.23 16.28 5.55
CA GLU A 98 -0.07 16.42 6.98
C GLU A 98 -1.10 15.36 7.37
N ASP A 99 -0.65 14.38 8.14
CA ASP A 99 -1.46 13.28 8.67
C ASP A 99 -2.21 13.76 9.92
N LYS A 100 -3.54 13.77 9.82
CA LYS A 100 -4.44 14.19 10.91
C LYS A 100 -4.96 13.03 11.72
N ILE A 101 -4.92 11.81 11.18
CA ILE A 101 -5.48 10.61 11.82
C ILE A 101 -4.53 10.16 12.93
N TRP A 102 -3.23 10.14 12.66
CA TRP A 102 -2.19 9.68 13.60
C TRP A 102 -1.31 10.82 14.10
N ASN A 103 -1.87 12.02 14.22
CA ASN A 103 -1.20 13.20 14.80
C ASN A 103 0.18 13.49 14.20
N GLY A 104 0.29 13.36 12.87
CA GLY A 104 1.49 13.67 12.11
C GLY A 104 2.53 12.55 12.02
N GLN A 105 2.26 11.37 12.59
CA GLN A 105 3.16 10.23 12.53
C GLN A 105 3.48 9.82 11.08
N TYR A 106 2.50 9.92 10.18
CA TYR A 106 2.66 9.55 8.77
C TYR A 106 2.66 10.75 7.81
N ASN A 107 3.19 11.89 8.27
CA ASN A 107 3.45 13.03 7.38
C ASN A 107 4.34 12.64 6.18
N ASN A 108 4.01 13.17 5.00
CA ASN A 108 4.71 12.92 3.73
C ASN A 108 4.76 11.44 3.34
N HIS A 109 3.65 10.72 3.54
CA HIS A 109 3.45 9.36 3.05
C HIS A 109 2.38 9.34 1.95
N TYR A 110 2.48 8.36 1.07
CA TYR A 110 1.35 7.93 0.25
C TYR A 110 0.48 7.03 1.10
N ILE A 111 -0.81 7.37 1.24
CA ILE A 111 -1.75 6.65 2.09
C ILE A 111 -2.97 6.24 1.27
N ALA A 112 -3.41 5.00 1.45
CA ALA A 112 -4.75 4.57 1.07
C ALA A 112 -5.43 3.94 2.28
N SER A 113 -6.65 4.35 2.57
CA SER A 113 -7.42 3.86 3.72
C SER A 113 -8.89 3.69 3.40
N TRP A 114 -9.49 2.67 4.01
CA TRP A 114 -10.90 2.39 3.88
C TRP A 114 -11.41 1.59 5.09
N GLY A 115 -12.62 1.86 5.56
CA GLY A 115 -13.35 1.02 6.52
C GLY A 115 -14.86 1.25 6.44
N SER A 116 -15.67 0.30 6.93
CA SER A 116 -17.14 0.40 6.83
C SER A 116 -17.74 1.48 7.71
N ASP A 117 -17.11 1.73 8.86
CA ASP A 117 -17.57 2.64 9.90
C ASP A 117 -16.63 3.84 10.07
N ALA A 118 -15.65 3.97 9.17
CA ALA A 118 -14.69 5.05 9.16
C ALA A 118 -15.38 6.37 8.78
N PRO A 119 -15.14 7.46 9.53
CA PRO A 119 -15.57 8.78 9.11
C PRO A 119 -14.90 9.16 7.78
N SER A 120 -15.53 10.06 7.02
CA SER A 120 -15.08 10.41 5.67
C SER A 120 -13.64 10.92 5.60
N GLU A 121 -13.17 11.56 6.67
CA GLU A 121 -11.82 12.10 6.80
C GLU A 121 -10.76 10.99 6.93
N GLU A 122 -11.15 9.77 7.29
CA GLU A 122 -10.28 8.60 7.37
C GLU A 122 -10.24 7.78 6.08
N ILE A 123 -11.05 8.11 5.07
CA ILE A 123 -11.06 7.44 3.76
C ILE A 123 -10.16 8.23 2.80
N ILE A 124 -9.01 7.65 2.45
CA ILE A 124 -8.01 8.28 1.60
C ILE A 124 -7.75 7.37 0.41
N GLY A 125 -7.78 7.94 -0.80
CA GLY A 125 -7.54 7.20 -2.04
C GLY A 125 -8.51 6.02 -2.23
N LYS A 126 -7.98 4.84 -2.56
CA LYS A 126 -8.74 3.62 -2.84
C LYS A 126 -7.99 2.39 -2.40
N ILE A 127 -8.59 1.63 -1.49
CA ILE A 127 -8.12 0.30 -1.05
C ILE A 127 -9.34 -0.51 -0.59
N SER A 128 -9.24 -1.84 -0.55
CA SER A 128 -10.32 -2.69 -0.05
C SER A 128 -9.74 -3.75 0.89
N PRO A 129 -10.39 -4.03 2.04
CA PRO A 129 -9.95 -5.10 2.93
C PRO A 129 -9.93 -6.46 2.22
N THR A 130 -10.89 -6.69 1.33
CA THR A 130 -11.00 -7.94 0.57
C THR A 130 -9.82 -8.19 -0.37
N THR A 131 -8.98 -7.19 -0.63
CA THR A 131 -7.71 -7.38 -1.35
C THR A 131 -6.74 -8.26 -0.58
N PHE A 132 -6.87 -8.33 0.74
CA PHE A 132 -5.98 -9.03 1.65
C PHE A 132 -6.70 -10.27 2.20
N PRO A 133 -6.38 -11.48 1.73
CA PRO A 133 -7.05 -12.69 2.18
C PRO A 133 -6.95 -12.87 3.70
N GLY A 134 -8.09 -13.12 4.35
CA GLY A 134 -8.20 -13.23 5.80
C GLY A 134 -8.91 -12.04 6.45
N LEU A 135 -9.01 -10.91 5.76
CA LEU A 135 -9.79 -9.76 6.22
C LEU A 135 -11.23 -9.83 5.71
N GLU A 136 -12.17 -9.40 6.55
CA GLU A 136 -13.59 -9.31 6.21
C GLU A 136 -13.93 -7.92 5.62
N PRO A 137 -15.03 -7.78 4.85
CA PRO A 137 -15.38 -6.52 4.20
C PRO A 137 -15.64 -5.33 5.12
N HIS A 138 -15.88 -5.55 6.42
CA HIS A 138 -16.12 -4.46 7.38
C HIS A 138 -14.82 -3.93 8.01
N PHE A 139 -13.68 -4.57 7.77
CA PHE A 139 -12.44 -4.15 8.41
C PHE A 139 -12.02 -2.77 7.90
N TYR A 140 -11.42 -1.99 8.78
CA TYR A 140 -10.59 -0.86 8.41
C TYR A 140 -9.22 -1.37 7.97
N VAL A 141 -8.72 -0.84 6.86
CA VAL A 141 -7.37 -1.07 6.38
C VAL A 141 -6.73 0.26 5.97
N GLU A 142 -5.45 0.43 6.26
CA GLU A 142 -4.68 1.60 5.88
C GLU A 142 -3.27 1.19 5.46
N LEU A 143 -2.92 1.42 4.19
CA LEU A 143 -1.58 1.21 3.64
C LEU A 143 -0.86 2.55 3.55
N ARG A 144 0.31 2.63 4.18
CA ARG A 144 1.14 3.84 4.27
C ARG A 144 2.50 3.53 3.69
N LEU A 145 2.93 4.26 2.67
CA LEU A 145 4.20 4.03 1.98
C LEU A 145 4.96 5.33 1.76
N LYS A 146 6.28 5.25 1.82
CA LYS A 146 7.19 6.35 1.49
C LYS A 146 8.39 5.81 0.75
N GLU A 147 8.97 6.61 -0.16
CA GLU A 147 10.25 6.25 -0.76
C GLU A 147 11.30 6.09 0.35
N SER A 148 12.01 4.94 0.32
CA SER A 148 13.16 4.76 1.20
C SER A 148 14.24 5.77 0.79
N PRO A 149 14.85 6.51 1.73
CA PRO A 149 16.04 7.30 1.44
C PRO A 149 17.21 6.44 0.97
#